data_AF-A0A938VU76-F1
#
_entry.id   AF-A0A938VU76-F1
#
_cell.length_a   1.000
_cell.length_b   1.000
_cell.length_c   1.000
_cell.angle_alpha   90.00
_cell.angle_beta   90.00
_cell.angle_gamma   90.00
#
_symmetry.space_group_name_H-M   'P 1'
#
loop_
_entity.id
_entity.type
_entity.pdbx_description
1 polymer ?
#
loop_
_entity_poly.entity_id
_entity_poly.type
_entity_poly.pdbx_seq_one_letter_code
_entity_poly.pdbx_strand_id
1 'polypeptide(L)'
;MISRVTQHHVGLHATRMAEDLQREVWGFAQAVADAQQQHCADNRMNYWKSRLSLSVGHAKARGMDIQEIAHQCELSLARSLGTRPLPVQAKFLIESFLLQQGVPARLNGTTDSFSRQ
;
A
#
# COMPACT_ATOMS: atom_id res chain seq x y z
N MET A 1 1.64 36.41 15.55
CA MET A 1 1.52 34.98 15.83
C MET A 1 2.30 34.22 14.78
N ILE A 2 3.43 33.63 15.16
CA ILE A 2 4.25 32.82 14.25
C ILE A 2 3.60 31.43 14.24
N SER A 3 3.03 31.03 13.09
CA SER A 3 2.57 29.65 12.87
C SER A 3 3.73 28.70 13.17
N ARG A 4 3.59 27.89 14.22
CA ARG A 4 4.45 26.73 14.42
C ARG A 4 4.15 25.77 13.28
N VAL A 5 4.91 25.91 12.19
CA VAL A 5 5.08 24.83 11.22
C VAL A 5 5.77 23.72 12.01
N THR A 6 4.99 22.75 12.46
CA THR A 6 5.49 21.45 12.88
C THR A 6 6.13 20.84 11.64
N GLN A 7 7.41 21.16 11.41
CA GLN A 7 8.28 20.34 10.59
C GLN A 7 8.34 18.99 11.29
N HIS A 8 7.42 18.09 10.93
CA HIS A 8 7.61 16.66 11.12
C HIS A 8 8.90 16.33 10.36
N HIS A 9 10.03 16.34 11.07
CA HIS A 9 11.19 15.57 10.66
C HIS A 9 10.73 14.12 10.72
N VAL A 10 10.11 13.66 9.63
CA VAL A 10 9.96 12.24 9.32
C VAL A 10 11.40 11.75 9.26
N GLY A 11 11.91 11.24 10.38
CA GLY A 11 13.30 10.82 10.48
C GLY A 11 13.60 9.84 9.34
N LEU A 12 14.83 9.85 8.83
CA LEU A 12 15.32 8.97 7.76
C LEU A 12 14.80 7.50 7.84
N HIS A 13 14.53 7.01 9.06
CA HIS A 13 13.94 5.70 9.32
C HIS A 13 12.45 5.57 8.96
N ALA A 14 11.64 6.59 9.21
CA ALA A 14 10.23 6.61 8.84
C ALA A 14 10.06 6.68 7.31
N THR A 15 10.94 7.42 6.62
CA THR A 15 10.98 7.45 5.15
C THR A 15 11.36 6.08 4.57
N ARG A 16 12.37 5.42 5.12
CA ARG A 16 12.78 4.07 4.69
C ARG A 16 11.69 3.01 4.94
N MET A 17 11.00 3.06 6.08
CA MET A 17 9.88 2.15 6.35
C MET A 17 8.72 2.36 5.39
N ALA A 18 8.39 3.62 5.07
CA ALA A 18 7.38 3.94 4.08
C ALA A 18 7.78 3.40 2.70
N GLU A 19 9.03 3.58 2.27
CA GLU A 19 9.54 3.05 1.00
C GLU A 19 9.50 1.51 0.95
N ASP A 20 9.94 0.82 2.02
CA ASP A 20 9.87 -0.64 2.11
C ASP A 20 8.42 -1.12 2.03
N LEU A 21 7.50 -0.48 2.77
CA LEU A 21 6.07 -0.78 2.74
C LEU A 21 5.47 -0.56 1.34
N GLN A 22 5.79 0.58 0.70
CA GLN A 22 5.34 0.90 -0.65
C GLN A 22 5.85 -0.11 -1.69
N ARG A 23 7.09 -0.60 -1.53
CA ARG A 23 7.67 -1.63 -2.39
C ARG A 23 6.96 -2.97 -2.23
N GLU A 24 6.71 -3.39 -0.99
CA GLU A 24 6.05 -4.67 -0.73
C GLU A 24 4.59 -4.68 -1.20
N VAL A 25 3.85 -3.59 -0.97
CA VAL A 25 2.45 -3.50 -1.42
C VAL A 25 2.37 -3.47 -2.95
N TRP A 26 3.32 -2.81 -3.62
CA TRP A 26 3.43 -2.83 -5.06
C TRP A 26 3.74 -4.24 -5.60
N GLY A 27 4.74 -4.91 -5.02
CA GLY A 27 5.09 -6.27 -5.41
C GLY A 27 3.94 -7.26 -5.20
N PHE A 28 3.18 -7.10 -4.12
CA PHE A 28 1.97 -7.89 -3.88
C PHE A 28 0.88 -7.58 -4.91
N ALA A 29 0.63 -6.31 -5.22
CA ALA A 29 -0.38 -5.93 -6.20
C ALA A 29 -0.07 -6.49 -7.60
N GLN A 30 1.19 -6.44 -8.03
CA GLN A 30 1.63 -7.07 -9.27
C GLN A 30 1.43 -8.59 -9.23
N ALA A 31 1.78 -9.25 -8.13
CA ALA A 31 1.61 -10.69 -8.00
C ALA A 31 0.13 -11.12 -8.01
N VAL A 32 -0.77 -10.33 -7.44
CA VAL A 32 -2.23 -10.56 -7.51
C VAL A 32 -2.74 -10.39 -8.95
N ALA A 33 -2.28 -9.35 -9.65
CA ALA A 33 -2.64 -9.14 -11.05
C ALA A 33 -2.13 -10.29 -11.96
N ASP A 34 -0.89 -10.74 -11.72
CA ASP A 34 -0.30 -11.87 -12.45
C ASP A 34 -1.05 -13.18 -12.18
N ALA A 35 -1.42 -13.47 -10.91
CA ALA A 35 -2.19 -14.66 -10.55
C ALA A 35 -3.58 -14.69 -11.19
N GLN A 36 -4.19 -13.53 -11.43
CA GLN A 36 -5.45 -13.44 -12.16
C GLN A 36 -5.30 -13.70 -13.66
N GLN A 37 -4.16 -13.36 -14.26
CA GLN A 37 -3.91 -13.57 -15.69
C GLN A 37 -3.30 -14.93 -16.00
N GLN A 38 -2.54 -15.49 -15.07
CA GLN A 38 -1.86 -16.76 -15.18
C GLN A 38 -2.18 -17.55 -13.91
N HIS A 39 -3.09 -18.53 -14.03
CA HIS A 39 -3.55 -19.46 -12.99
C HIS A 39 -2.44 -20.27 -12.26
N CYS A 40 -1.16 -19.92 -12.43
CA CYS A 40 0.02 -20.58 -11.85
C CYS A 40 0.94 -19.63 -11.06
N ALA A 41 0.58 -18.36 -10.85
CA ALA A 41 1.42 -17.41 -10.11
C ALA A 41 1.16 -17.38 -8.58
N ASP A 42 0.45 -18.36 -8.03
CA ASP A 42 0.08 -18.41 -6.60
C ASP A 42 1.29 -18.41 -5.67
N ASN A 43 2.39 -19.06 -6.05
CA ASN A 43 3.63 -19.06 -5.26
C ASN A 43 4.21 -17.65 -5.12
N ARG A 44 4.17 -16.87 -6.20
CA ARG A 44 4.63 -15.48 -6.21
C ARG A 44 3.69 -14.60 -5.37
N MET A 45 2.38 -14.80 -5.51
CA MET A 45 1.39 -14.11 -4.69
C MET A 45 1.59 -14.38 -3.20
N ASN A 46 1.79 -15.65 -2.81
CA ASN A 46 2.01 -16.04 -1.41
C ASN A 46 3.32 -15.50 -0.84
N TYR A 47 4.39 -15.46 -1.64
CA TYR A 47 5.65 -14.84 -1.26
C TYR A 47 5.47 -13.36 -0.92
N TRP A 48 4.86 -12.59 -1.83
CA TRP A 48 4.64 -11.15 -1.62
C TRP A 48 3.62 -10.87 -0.50
N LYS A 49 2.58 -11.71 -0.36
CA LYS A 49 1.63 -11.63 0.76
C LYS A 49 2.34 -11.77 2.11
N SER A 50 3.25 -12.74 2.22
CA SER A 50 4.03 -12.98 3.45
C SER A 50 4.97 -11.81 3.74
N ARG A 51 5.65 -11.28 2.71
CA ARG A 51 6.52 -10.11 2.88
C ARG A 51 5.75 -8.85 3.27
N LEU A 52 4.59 -8.59 2.67
CA LEU A 52 3.75 -7.46 3.02
C LEU A 52 3.26 -7.57 4.47
N SER A 53 2.85 -8.76 4.92
CA SER A 53 2.48 -9.01 6.32
C SER A 53 3.63 -8.65 7.28
N LEU A 54 4.86 -9.09 6.96
CA LEU A 54 6.05 -8.75 7.76
C LEU A 54 6.33 -7.24 7.78
N SER A 55 6.24 -6.55 6.64
CA SER A 55 6.46 -5.11 6.58
C SER A 55 5.41 -4.33 7.36
N VAL A 56 4.14 -4.72 7.28
CA VAL A 56 3.06 -4.13 8.09
C VAL A 56 3.31 -4.39 9.58
N GLY A 57 3.68 -5.62 9.96
CA GLY A 57 4.01 -5.97 11.33
C GLY A 57 5.20 -5.16 11.86
N HIS A 58 6.25 -4.98 11.07
CA HIS A 58 7.42 -4.19 11.44
C HIS A 58 7.08 -2.71 11.57
N ALA A 59 6.31 -2.13 10.65
CA ALA A 59 5.85 -0.75 10.71
C ALA A 59 5.06 -0.48 12.01
N LYS A 60 4.13 -1.38 12.37
CA LYS A 60 3.38 -1.31 13.62
C LYS A 60 4.28 -1.42 14.84
N ALA A 61 5.20 -2.38 14.87
CA ALA A 61 6.14 -2.57 15.98
C ALA A 61 7.06 -1.36 16.20
N ARG A 62 7.30 -0.57 15.14
CA ARG A 62 8.08 0.67 15.17
C ARG A 62 7.25 1.91 15.51
N GLY A 63 5.95 1.75 15.78
CA GLY A 63 5.06 2.85 16.19
C GLY A 63 4.51 3.67 15.02
N MET A 64 4.57 3.16 13.78
CA MET A 64 3.90 3.80 12.65
C MET A 64 2.39 3.71 12.84
N ASP A 65 1.70 4.84 12.70
CA ASP A 65 0.25 4.89 12.84
C ASP A 65 -0.45 4.05 11.76
N ILE A 66 -1.57 3.41 12.12
CA ILE A 66 -2.29 2.51 11.22
C ILE A 66 -2.88 3.28 10.03
N GLN A 67 -3.30 4.53 10.21
CA GLN A 67 -3.77 5.37 9.11
C GLN A 67 -2.62 5.78 8.20
N GLU A 68 -1.43 5.99 8.76
CA GLU A 68 -0.23 6.27 7.97
C GLU A 68 0.18 5.04 7.14
N ILE A 69 0.15 3.82 7.70
CA ILE A 69 0.38 2.58 6.95
C ILE A 69 -0.65 2.44 5.81
N ALA A 70 -1.92 2.69 6.11
CA ALA A 70 -2.99 2.66 5.10
C ALA A 70 -2.75 3.68 3.98
N HIS A 71 -2.40 4.91 4.34
CA HIS A 71 -2.11 5.98 3.41
C HIS A 71 -0.92 5.66 2.50
N GLN A 72 0.17 5.10 3.04
CA GLN A 72 1.31 4.68 2.24
C GLN A 72 0.95 3.56 1.26
N CYS A 73 0.09 2.62 1.66
CA CYS A 73 -0.44 1.59 0.77
C CYS A 73 -1.28 2.19 -0.35
N GLU A 74 -2.18 3.13 -0.03
CA GLU A 74 -3.02 3.83 -1.00
C GLU A 74 -2.18 4.63 -2.01
N LEU A 75 -1.18 5.40 -1.53
CA LEU A 75 -0.28 6.19 -2.38
C LEU A 75 0.47 5.31 -3.39
N SER A 76 0.99 4.17 -2.95
CA SER A 76 1.72 3.24 -3.82
C SER A 76 0.83 2.74 -4.96
N LEU A 77 -0.42 2.37 -4.65
CA LEU A 77 -1.35 1.79 -5.62
C LEU A 77 -2.09 2.85 -6.45
N ALA A 78 -2.26 4.07 -5.95
CA ALA A 78 -2.78 5.20 -6.72
C ALA A 78 -1.78 5.63 -7.82
N ARG A 79 -0.47 5.60 -7.54
CA ARG A 79 0.58 5.89 -8.54
C ARG A 79 0.63 4.88 -9.70
N SER A 80 0.02 3.69 -9.54
CA SER A 80 -0.14 2.68 -10.60
C SER A 80 -0.98 3.13 -11.81
N LEU A 81 -1.73 4.23 -11.69
CA LEU A 81 -2.65 4.71 -12.73
C LEU A 81 -1.95 5.03 -14.07
N GLY A 82 -0.62 5.20 -14.08
CA GLY A 82 0.12 5.57 -15.29
C GLY A 82 0.47 4.43 -16.26
N THR A 83 0.48 3.15 -15.83
CA THR A 83 1.02 2.05 -16.67
C THR A 83 0.08 0.87 -16.88
N ARG A 84 -0.86 0.60 -15.96
CA ARG A 84 -2.08 -0.18 -16.17
C ARG A 84 -2.87 -0.12 -14.87
N PRO A 85 -4.16 0.26 -14.88
CA PRO A 85 -4.95 0.22 -13.67
C PRO A 85 -5.08 -1.23 -13.19
N LEU A 86 -4.88 -1.45 -11.88
CA LEU A 86 -5.13 -2.75 -11.26
C LEU A 86 -6.61 -3.13 -11.46
N PRO A 87 -6.91 -4.40 -11.83
CA PRO A 87 -8.29 -4.87 -11.90
C PRO A 87 -9.03 -4.64 -10.58
N VAL A 88 -10.33 -4.34 -10.65
CA VAL A 88 -11.17 -4.11 -9.45
C VAL A 88 -11.10 -5.30 -8.48
N GLN A 89 -11.11 -6.52 -9.02
CA GLN A 89 -10.97 -7.73 -8.22
C GLN A 89 -9.61 -7.80 -7.50
N ALA A 90 -8.53 -7.38 -8.14
CA ALA A 90 -7.21 -7.33 -7.52
C ALA A 90 -7.18 -6.29 -6.38
N LYS A 91 -7.76 -5.10 -6.60
CA LYS A 91 -7.88 -4.07 -5.56
C LYS A 91 -8.66 -4.58 -4.35
N PHE A 92 -9.79 -5.26 -4.57
CA PHE A 92 -10.58 -5.87 -3.51
C PHE A 92 -9.79 -6.92 -2.69
N LEU A 93 -9.00 -7.76 -3.35
CA LEU A 93 -8.17 -8.76 -2.67
C LEU A 93 -7.07 -8.11 -1.82
N ILE A 94 -6.44 -7.06 -2.34
CA ILE A 94 -5.40 -6.32 -1.62
C ILE A 94 -6.01 -5.59 -0.41
N GLU A 95 -7.14 -4.91 -0.61
CA GLU A 95 -7.89 -4.22 0.45
C GLU A 95 -8.34 -5.19 1.55
N SER A 96 -8.91 -6.33 1.18
CA SER A 96 -9.31 -7.39 2.11
C SER A 96 -8.14 -7.93 2.92
N PHE A 97 -6.98 -8.12 2.26
CA PHE A 97 -5.77 -8.57 2.94
C PHE A 97 -5.24 -7.54 3.94
N LEU A 98 -5.16 -6.27 3.54
CA LEU A 98 -4.73 -5.18 4.43
C LEU A 98 -5.68 -5.04 5.63
N LEU A 99 -6.99 -5.17 5.41
CA LEU A 99 -7.99 -5.16 6.48
C LEU A 99 -7.79 -6.32 7.46
N GLN A 100 -7.49 -7.54 6.99
CA GLN A 100 -7.13 -8.67 7.84
C GLN A 100 -5.86 -8.41 8.67
N GLN A 101 -4.93 -7.61 8.13
CA GLN A 101 -3.77 -7.14 8.88
C GLN A 101 -4.11 -5.97 9.81
N GLY A 102 -5.37 -5.54 9.91
CA GLY A 102 -5.81 -4.38 10.71
C GLY A 102 -5.39 -3.03 10.12
N VAL A 103 -5.22 -2.94 8.80
CA VAL A 103 -4.88 -1.72 8.06
C VAL A 103 -6.08 -1.34 7.18
N PRO A 104 -6.79 -0.23 7.47
CA PRO A 104 -8.02 0.13 6.77
C PRO A 104 -7.74 0.94 5.49
N ALA A 105 -6.96 0.38 4.56
CA ALA A 105 -6.65 1.02 3.28
C ALA A 105 -7.85 1.01 2.33
N ARG A 106 -8.09 2.12 1.63
CA ARG A 106 -9.24 2.30 0.72
C ARG A 106 -8.77 2.33 -0.73
N LEU A 107 -8.83 1.20 -1.41
CA LEU A 107 -8.29 1.06 -2.77
C LEU A 107 -9.37 1.18 -3.86
N ASN A 108 -10.63 0.94 -3.51
CA ASN A 108 -11.77 1.05 -4.40
C ASN A 108 -12.51 2.41 -4.33
N GLY A 109 -12.09 3.32 -3.43
CA GLY A 109 -12.75 4.60 -3.16
C GLY A 109 -12.17 5.82 -3.89
N THR A 110 -11.05 5.70 -4.62
CA THR A 110 -10.41 6.83 -5.33
C THR A 110 -10.82 6.88 -6.80
N THR A 111 -12.12 7.04 -7.07
CA THR A 111 -12.59 7.54 -8.38
C THR A 111 -12.96 9.01 -8.33
N ASP A 112 -12.70 9.71 -7.21
CA ASP A 112 -13.00 11.13 -7.09
C ASP A 112 -11.73 11.98 -6.98
N SER A 113 -11.66 12.97 -7.88
CA SER A 113 -10.83 14.18 -7.79
C SER A 113 -9.36 14.11 -8.23
N PHE A 114 -9.13 13.82 -9.51
CA PHE A 114 -8.18 14.63 -10.30
C PHE A 114 -8.88 15.17 -11.55
N SER A 115 -9.91 15.97 -11.34
CA SER A 115 -10.31 16.98 -12.33
C SER A 115 -9.14 17.96 -12.43
N ARG A 116 -8.29 17.79 -13.44
CA ARG A 116 -7.38 18.85 -13.88
C ARG A 116 -8.26 20.03 -14.28
N GLN A 117 -8.24 21.09 -13.47
CA GLN A 117 -8.49 22.43 -13.96
C GLN A 117 -7.34 22.86 -14.86
#